data_AF-A0ABD3ZVT2-F1
#
_entry.id   AF-A0ABD3ZVT2-F1
#
_cell.length_a   1.000
_cell.length_b   1.000
_cell.length_c   1.000
_cell.angle_alpha   90.00
_cell.angle_beta   90.00
_cell.angle_gamma   90.00
#
_symmetry.space_group_name_H-M   'P 1'
#
loop_
_entity.id
_entity.type
_entity.pdbx_description
1 polymer ?
#
loop_
_entity_poly.entity_id
_entity_poly.type
_entity_poly.pdbx_seq_one_letter_code
_entity_poly.pdbx_strand_id
1 'polypeptide(L)'
;MRLSEAIKHLAVGAVDSESPVDIMPAEVVSVSPIEIKLNESDKLIIPADLIIVPKRLRAGEEEALNTGERVMIVSLKGGQSFFILDKI
;
A
#
# COMPACT_ATOMS: atom_id res chain seq x y z
N MET A 1 21.90 -7.88 -24.33
CA MET A 1 22.27 -7.91 -22.90
C MET A 1 23.65 -8.51 -22.75
N ARG A 2 24.51 -7.90 -21.94
CA ARG A 2 25.79 -8.50 -21.54
C ARG A 2 25.56 -9.55 -20.44
N LEU A 3 26.42 -10.56 -20.33
CA LEU A 3 26.32 -11.59 -19.29
C LEU A 3 26.27 -11.00 -17.87
N SER A 4 27.01 -9.92 -17.63
CA SER A 4 26.99 -9.18 -16.37
C SER A 4 25.64 -8.54 -16.05
N GLU A 5 24.89 -8.08 -17.05
CA GLU A 5 23.55 -7.53 -16.87
C GLU A 5 22.53 -8.62 -16.56
N ALA A 6 22.66 -9.79 -17.20
CA ALA A 6 21.79 -10.93 -16.92
C ALA A 6 21.97 -11.45 -15.48
N ILE A 7 23.21 -11.55 -15.01
CA ILE A 7 23.52 -11.93 -13.61
C ILE A 7 22.94 -10.90 -12.63
N LYS A 8 23.12 -9.60 -12.92
CA LYS A 8 22.54 -8.53 -12.09
C LYS A 8 21.02 -8.62 -12.02
N HIS A 9 20.35 -8.86 -13.16
CA HIS A 9 18.90 -8.98 -13.21
C HIS A 9 18.39 -10.20 -12.42
N LEU A 10 19.07 -11.35 -12.52
CA LEU A 10 18.72 -12.54 -11.75
C LEU A 10 18.90 -12.31 -10.24
N ALA A 11 19.98 -11.63 -9.84
CA ALA A 11 20.24 -11.28 -8.44
C ALA A 11 19.18 -10.32 -7.88
N VAL A 12 18.80 -9.28 -8.63
CA VAL A 12 17.74 -8.34 -8.23
C VAL A 12 16.41 -9.07 -8.09
N GLY A 13 16.03 -9.90 -9.06
CA GLY A 13 14.78 -10.65 -9.00
C GLY A 13 14.72 -11.64 -7.81
N ALA A 14 15.86 -12.23 -7.41
CA ALA A 14 15.93 -13.10 -6.24
C ALA A 14 15.71 -12.32 -4.93
N VAL A 15 16.30 -11.14 -4.80
CA VAL A 15 16.14 -10.26 -3.62
C VAL A 15 14.72 -9.70 -3.52
N ASP A 16 14.14 -9.27 -4.64
CA ASP A 16 12.76 -8.77 -4.67
C ASP A 16 11.74 -9.87 -4.29
N SER A 17 12.06 -11.13 -4.58
CA SER A 17 11.23 -12.28 -4.17
C SER A 17 11.30 -12.57 -2.66
N GLU A 18 12.34 -12.07 -1.97
CA GLU A 18 12.53 -12.25 -0.52
C GLU A 18 11.74 -11.20 0.28
N SER A 19 11.44 -10.04 -0.30
CA SER A 19 10.65 -8.96 0.34
C SER A 19 9.33 -8.72 -0.42
N PRO A 20 8.32 -9.59 -0.25
CA PRO A 20 7.06 -9.54 -1.00
C PRO A 20 6.14 -8.39 -0.58
N VAL A 21 6.51 -7.61 0.44
CA VAL A 21 5.70 -6.52 0.98
C VAL A 21 6.54 -5.25 1.15
N ASP A 22 5.95 -4.11 0.83
CA ASP A 22 6.47 -2.80 1.22
C ASP A 22 5.50 -2.14 2.21
N ILE A 23 6.04 -1.51 3.25
CA ILE A 23 5.26 -0.81 4.29
C ILE A 23 5.50 0.69 4.13
N MET A 24 4.44 1.47 4.00
CA MET A 24 4.55 2.92 3.77
C MET A 24 3.39 3.70 4.38
N PRO A 25 3.61 4.98 4.77
CA PRO A 25 2.55 5.85 5.25
C PRO A 25 1.72 6.41 4.08
N ALA A 26 0.41 6.52 4.31
CA ALA A 26 -0.56 7.10 3.38
C ALA A 26 -1.54 8.03 4.12
N GLU A 27 -2.25 8.85 3.36
CA GLU A 27 -3.27 9.76 3.86
C GLU A 27 -4.64 9.39 3.28
N VAL A 28 -5.68 9.37 4.12
CA VAL A 28 -7.06 9.09 3.69
C VAL A 28 -7.64 10.32 3.00
N VAL A 29 -7.96 10.23 1.72
CA VAL A 29 -8.55 11.33 0.94
C VAL A 29 -10.08 11.31 1.03
N SER A 30 -10.68 10.12 1.00
CA SER A 30 -12.12 9.91 1.07
C SER A 30 -12.41 8.66 1.90
N VAL A 31 -13.58 8.64 2.57
CA VAL A 31 -14.03 7.53 3.44
C VAL A 31 -15.26 6.81 2.90
N SER A 32 -15.86 7.28 1.80
CA SER A 32 -17.02 6.64 1.16
C SER A 32 -17.13 7.07 -0.31
N PRO A 33 -16.46 6.35 -1.26
CA PRO A 33 -15.62 5.16 -1.07
C PRO A 33 -14.24 5.50 -0.47
N ILE A 34 -13.58 4.52 0.18
CA ILE A 34 -12.29 4.74 0.84
C ILE A 34 -11.20 4.92 -0.21
N GLU A 35 -10.54 6.07 -0.21
CA GLU A 35 -9.42 6.39 -1.10
C GLU A 35 -8.22 6.85 -0.27
N ILE A 36 -7.02 6.38 -0.63
CA ILE A 36 -5.79 6.75 0.06
C ILE A 36 -4.77 7.32 -0.92
N LYS A 37 -4.01 8.30 -0.46
CA LYS A 37 -2.90 8.92 -1.18
C LYS A 37 -1.58 8.48 -0.54
N LEU A 38 -0.65 7.99 -1.35
CA LEU A 38 0.69 7.63 -0.87
C LEU A 38 1.52 8.89 -0.59
N ASN A 39 2.13 8.99 0.57
CA ASN A 39 2.89 10.19 0.96
C ASN A 39 4.19 10.36 0.16
N GLU A 40 4.75 9.28 -0.38
CA GLU A 40 5.99 9.32 -1.19
C GLU A 40 5.78 9.79 -2.63
N SER A 41 4.52 9.88 -3.08
CA SER A 41 4.19 10.25 -4.45
C SER A 41 2.91 11.07 -4.49
N ASP A 42 3.05 12.38 -4.68
CA ASP A 42 1.95 13.36 -4.68
C ASP A 42 0.81 13.12 -5.69
N LYS A 43 0.92 12.08 -6.54
CA LYS A 43 0.00 11.80 -7.65
C LYS A 43 -0.67 10.44 -7.63
N LEU A 44 -0.30 9.51 -6.73
CA LEU A 44 -0.93 8.19 -6.68
C LEU A 44 -2.07 8.18 -5.65
N ILE A 45 -3.30 8.21 -6.17
CA ILE A 45 -4.52 7.92 -5.41
C ILE A 45 -4.89 6.47 -5.69
N ILE A 46 -5.01 5.68 -4.63
CA ILE A 46 -5.42 4.28 -4.71
C ILE A 46 -6.95 4.22 -4.54
N PRO A 47 -7.68 3.64 -5.51
CA PRO A 47 -9.13 3.48 -5.42
C PRO A 47 -9.51 2.37 -4.44
N ALA A 48 -10.73 2.44 -3.91
CA ALA A 48 -11.26 1.51 -2.91
C ALA A 48 -11.19 0.02 -3.30
N ASP A 49 -11.31 -0.29 -4.60
CA ASP A 49 -11.29 -1.67 -5.10
C ASP A 49 -9.96 -2.40 -4.83
N LEU A 50 -8.88 -1.63 -4.66
CA LEU A 50 -7.54 -2.13 -4.40
C LEU A 50 -7.20 -2.14 -2.90
N ILE A 51 -8.10 -1.64 -2.04
CA ILE A 51 -7.84 -1.44 -0.61
C ILE A 51 -8.60 -2.47 0.22
N ILE A 52 -7.87 -3.17 1.06
CA ILE A 52 -8.41 -4.08 2.06
C ILE A 52 -8.37 -3.37 3.41
N VAL A 53 -9.56 -3.15 3.98
CA VAL A 53 -9.75 -2.44 5.25
C VAL A 53 -10.09 -3.44 6.37
N PRO A 54 -9.32 -3.44 7.48
CA PRO A 54 -9.65 -4.22 8.68
C PRO A 54 -11.04 -3.91 9.19
N LYS A 55 -11.73 -4.90 9.77
CA LYS A 55 -13.11 -4.72 10.28
C LYS A 55 -13.23 -3.53 11.24
N ARG A 56 -12.26 -3.36 12.14
CA ARG A 56 -12.24 -2.30 13.16
C ARG A 56 -12.16 -0.86 12.62
N LEU A 57 -11.65 -0.69 11.39
CA LEU A 57 -11.45 0.61 10.76
C LEU A 57 -12.58 0.98 9.78
N ARG A 58 -13.62 0.12 9.67
CA ARG A 58 -14.77 0.35 8.79
C ARG A 58 -15.68 1.44 9.35
N ALA A 59 -16.42 2.08 8.46
CA ALA A 59 -17.45 3.04 8.83
C ALA A 59 -18.48 2.37 9.77
N GLY A 60 -18.68 2.96 10.95
CA GLY A 60 -19.63 2.47 11.96
C GLY A 60 -18.99 1.79 13.19
N GLU A 61 -17.68 1.57 13.17
CA GLU A 61 -16.92 1.05 14.32
C GLU A 61 -16.25 2.20 15.11
N GLU A 62 -15.83 1.93 16.36
CA GLU A 62 -15.22 2.94 17.24
C GLU A 62 -13.95 3.59 16.65
N GLU A 63 -13.22 2.88 15.79
CA GLU A 63 -11.98 3.34 15.15
C GLU A 63 -12.16 3.67 13.65
N ALA A 64 -13.37 4.01 13.20
CA ALA A 64 -13.63 4.34 11.79
C ALA A 64 -12.65 5.39 11.24
N LEU A 65 -12.17 5.17 10.00
CA LEU A 65 -11.25 6.11 9.32
C LEU A 65 -11.94 7.43 9.02
N ASN A 66 -11.19 8.53 9.19
CA ASN A 66 -11.62 9.89 8.83
C ASN A 66 -10.76 10.46 7.71
N THR A 67 -11.33 11.36 6.90
CA THR A 67 -10.60 12.09 5.87
C THR A 67 -9.48 12.93 6.50
N GLY A 68 -8.30 12.90 5.89
CA GLY A 68 -7.08 13.57 6.36
C GLY A 68 -6.29 12.77 7.40
N GLU A 69 -6.78 11.60 7.84
CA GLU A 69 -6.01 10.74 8.75
C GLU A 69 -4.83 10.10 8.04
N ARG A 70 -3.73 9.96 8.78
CA ARG A 70 -2.57 9.20 8.34
C ARG A 70 -2.72 7.75 8.76
N VAL A 71 -2.41 6.86 7.83
CA VAL A 71 -2.48 5.42 8.02
C VAL A 71 -1.19 4.77 7.56
N MET A 72 -0.85 3.65 8.19
CA MET A 72 0.18 2.76 7.70
C MET A 72 -0.44 1.70 6.80
N ILE A 73 0.14 1.52 5.61
CA ILE A 73 -0.34 0.53 4.66
C ILE A 73 0.76 -0.45 4.27
N VAL A 74 0.34 -1.63 3.83
CA VAL A 74 1.18 -2.66 3.22
C VAL A 74 0.78 -2.84 1.77
N SER A 75 1.72 -2.70 0.85
CA SER A 75 1.53 -3.12 -0.55
C SER A 75 2.13 -4.52 -0.75
N LEU A 76 1.40 -5.41 -1.40
CA LEU A 76 1.87 -6.75 -1.75
C LEU A 76 2.48 -6.74 -3.15
N LYS A 77 3.77 -7.05 -3.31
CA LYS A 77 4.40 -7.18 -4.62
C LYS A 77 3.84 -8.42 -5.33
N GLY A 78 3.18 -8.20 -6.48
CA GLY A 78 2.56 -9.26 -7.30
C GLY A 78 1.04 -9.20 -7.42
N GLY A 79 0.37 -8.36 -6.62
CA GLY A 79 -1.04 -7.99 -6.79
C GLY A 79 -1.21 -6.51 -6.43
N GLN A 80 -2.03 -5.76 -7.17
CA GLN A 80 -2.26 -4.34 -6.84
C GLN A 80 -3.17 -4.19 -5.60
N SER A 81 -2.85 -4.86 -4.50
CA SER A 81 -3.65 -4.83 -3.27
C SER A 81 -2.89 -4.12 -2.16
N PHE A 82 -3.59 -3.22 -1.49
CA PHE A 82 -3.11 -2.43 -0.37
C PHE A 82 -3.89 -2.79 0.88
N PHE A 83 -3.20 -3.13 1.95
CA PHE A 83 -3.81 -3.46 3.24
C PHE A 83 -3.56 -2.33 4.23
N ILE A 84 -4.62 -1.80 4.85
CA ILE A 84 -4.47 -0.82 5.94
C ILE A 84 -4.14 -1.57 7.22
N LEU A 85 -3.00 -1.28 7.84
CA LEU A 85 -2.63 -1.87 9.13
C LEU A 85 -3.31 -1.13 10.28
N ASP A 86 -3.01 0.16 10.39
CA ASP A 86 -3.46 1.00 11.49
C ASP A 86 -3.36 2.48 11.14
N LYS A 87 -3.97 3.31 12.00
CA LYS A 87 -3.76 4.76 12.04
C LYS A 87 -2.43 5.08 12.72
N ILE A 88 -1.81 6.20 12.35
CA ILE A 88 -0.54 6.69 12.92
C ILE A 88 -0.62 8.15 13.36
#